data_AF-A0A4R5XFM2-F1
#
_entry.id   AF-A0A4R5XFM2-F1
#
_cell.length_a   1.000
_cell.length_b   1.000
_cell.length_c   1.000
_cell.angle_alpha   90.00
_cell.angle_beta   90.00
_cell.angle_gamma   90.00
#
_symmetry.space_group_name_H-M   'P 1'
#
loop_
_entity.id
_entity.type
_entity.pdbx_description
1 polymer ?
#
loop_
_entity_poly.entity_id
_entity_poly.type
_entity_poly.pdbx_seq_one_letter_code
_entity_poly.pdbx_strand_id
1 'polypeptide(L)'
;MPTTKLQSRPRKISSGIHSSKLIHVYLPTVPRGLRKVIVKNELIQATWESETALSTFQPYNSDVVQDVVTRLIPYRSSVFSRRSRRKPGAWPRERPEDEYYNPFVLLLNKALEAARKELGCASGNYYDDLQFSVYDRQVEDTDDQAHPFEPGLVGCVRTVGPEEKLNWNEIMVPITVKPSWRELVEQALKYARSLFATSAREFALVISFNYKTTEVRFLFFHRSGLTSSPPVQLNTEKGWIRFIEGIVGLASVRDRSGAGMETSRDTSSYHLPWFGLCKIEELHYTMSEVTTAA
;
A
#
# COMPACT_ATOMS: atom_id res chain seq x y z
N MET A 1 34.15 17.98 -12.12
CA MET A 1 34.42 16.57 -11.77
C MET A 1 33.08 15.84 -11.67
N PRO A 2 32.82 14.77 -12.43
CA PRO A 2 31.56 14.05 -12.34
C PRO A 2 31.64 13.04 -11.18
N THR A 3 30.76 13.18 -10.20
CA THR A 3 30.57 12.21 -9.11
C THR A 3 29.68 11.08 -9.60
N THR A 4 30.29 9.95 -9.91
CA THR A 4 29.60 8.69 -10.24
C THR A 4 28.86 8.20 -8.98
N LYS A 5 27.54 8.39 -8.92
CA LYS A 5 26.70 7.76 -7.89
C LYS A 5 26.68 6.26 -8.13
N LEU A 6 27.34 5.49 -7.26
CA LEU A 6 27.22 4.04 -7.22
C LEU A 6 25.76 3.70 -6.90
N GLN A 7 24.99 3.24 -7.90
CA GLN A 7 23.70 2.60 -7.65
C GLN A 7 23.96 1.27 -6.94
N SER A 8 23.64 1.23 -5.64
CA SER A 8 23.69 -0.01 -4.87
C SER A 8 22.67 -1.00 -5.43
N ARG A 9 23.12 -2.20 -5.81
CA ARG A 9 22.23 -3.27 -6.30
C ARG A 9 21.22 -3.66 -5.21
N PRO A 10 19.94 -3.90 -5.56
CA PRO A 10 18.94 -4.37 -4.60
C PRO A 10 19.39 -5.68 -3.93
N ARG A 11 19.21 -5.76 -2.61
CA ARG A 11 19.66 -6.90 -1.80
C ARG A 11 18.52 -7.87 -1.59
N LYS A 12 18.73 -9.14 -1.96
CA LYS A 12 17.78 -10.22 -1.66
C LYS A 12 17.82 -10.53 -0.16
N ILE A 13 16.66 -10.50 0.51
CA ILE A 13 16.57 -10.67 1.98
C ILE A 13 16.33 -12.14 2.38
N SER A 14 16.05 -13.05 1.43
CA SER A 14 15.90 -14.48 1.71
C SER A 14 16.90 -15.34 0.91
N SER A 15 17.64 -16.19 1.61
CA SER A 15 18.53 -17.20 1.02
C SER A 15 17.77 -18.51 0.84
N GLY A 16 17.47 -18.88 -0.41
CA GLY A 16 16.83 -20.16 -0.76
C GLY A 16 17.38 -20.69 -2.08
N ILE A 17 17.64 -22.01 -2.10
CA ILE A 17 18.31 -22.77 -3.16
C ILE A 17 17.53 -22.65 -4.49
N HIS A 18 18.27 -22.38 -5.57
CA HIS A 18 17.74 -22.34 -6.94
C HIS A 18 17.38 -23.76 -7.41
N SER A 19 16.15 -23.96 -7.87
CA SER A 19 15.77 -25.09 -8.73
C SER A 19 15.02 -24.55 -9.94
N SER A 20 15.75 -24.37 -11.04
CA SER A 20 15.21 -23.95 -12.33
C SER A 20 14.86 -25.20 -13.15
N LYS A 21 13.63 -25.69 -13.01
CA LYS A 21 12.96 -26.52 -14.03
C LYS A 21 11.47 -26.14 -14.08
N LEU A 22 11.14 -25.21 -14.97
CA LEU A 22 9.76 -24.91 -15.35
C LEU A 22 9.29 -26.01 -16.32
N ILE A 23 8.37 -26.86 -15.85
CA ILE A 23 7.59 -27.74 -16.72
C ILE A 23 6.22 -27.06 -16.87
N HIS A 24 5.87 -26.69 -18.10
CA HIS A 24 4.51 -26.31 -18.47
C HIS A 24 3.61 -27.54 -18.34
N VAL A 25 2.93 -27.69 -17.21
CA VAL A 25 1.82 -28.63 -17.05
C VAL A 25 0.56 -27.81 -16.81
N TYR A 26 -0.43 -28.01 -17.66
CA TYR A 26 -1.80 -27.55 -17.45
C TYR A 26 -2.29 -28.17 -16.13
N LEU A 27 -2.36 -27.37 -15.06
CA LEU A 27 -2.80 -27.87 -13.76
C LEU A 27 -4.32 -27.68 -13.62
N PRO A 28 -5.10 -28.77 -13.42
CA PRO A 28 -6.48 -28.67 -12.97
C PRO A 28 -6.51 -28.01 -11.58
N THR A 29 -7.67 -27.46 -11.23
CA THR A 29 -7.98 -26.71 -10.00
C THR A 29 -7.08 -27.05 -8.80
N VAL A 30 -6.07 -26.20 -8.58
CA VAL A 30 -5.08 -26.36 -7.51
C VAL A 30 -5.79 -26.39 -6.15
N PRO A 31 -5.58 -27.42 -5.31
CA PRO A 31 -6.18 -27.50 -3.98
C PRO A 31 -5.88 -26.25 -3.14
N ARG A 32 -6.85 -25.75 -2.37
CA ARG A 32 -6.72 -24.50 -1.58
C ARG A 32 -5.46 -24.46 -0.69
N GLY A 33 -4.99 -25.61 -0.20
CA GLY A 33 -3.75 -25.75 0.58
C GLY A 33 -2.47 -25.54 -0.24
N LEU A 34 -2.45 -25.98 -1.50
CA LEU A 34 -1.29 -25.86 -2.38
C LEU A 34 -1.07 -24.41 -2.84
N ARG A 35 -2.14 -23.64 -3.07
CA ARG A 35 -2.03 -22.19 -3.37
C ARG A 35 -1.31 -21.43 -2.26
N LYS A 36 -1.58 -21.76 -0.99
CA LYS A 36 -0.86 -21.15 0.15
C LYS A 36 0.62 -21.50 0.13
N VAL A 37 0.98 -22.72 -0.26
CA VAL A 37 2.38 -23.19 -0.34
C VAL A 37 3.12 -22.56 -1.53
N ILE A 38 2.49 -22.48 -2.70
CA ILE A 38 3.07 -21.88 -3.91
C ILE A 38 3.30 -20.39 -3.70
N VAL A 39 2.30 -19.64 -3.24
CA VAL A 39 2.43 -18.21 -2.95
C VAL A 39 3.52 -17.96 -1.88
N LYS A 40 3.58 -18.81 -0.85
CA LYS A 40 4.62 -18.74 0.17
C LYS A 40 6.02 -18.94 -0.42
N ASN A 41 6.19 -19.89 -1.34
CA ASN A 41 7.50 -20.19 -1.93
C ASN A 41 7.91 -19.19 -3.02
N GLU A 42 6.97 -18.70 -3.82
CA GLU A 42 7.23 -17.74 -4.91
C GLU A 42 7.56 -16.35 -4.38
N LEU A 43 6.80 -15.84 -3.39
CA LEU A 43 7.02 -14.49 -2.87
C LEU A 43 8.22 -14.37 -1.95
N ILE A 44 8.61 -15.44 -1.26
CA ILE A 44 9.88 -15.46 -0.51
C ILE A 44 11.05 -15.18 -1.46
N GLN A 45 11.00 -15.66 -2.71
CA GLN A 45 12.04 -15.43 -3.70
C GLN A 45 11.88 -14.13 -4.51
N ALA A 46 10.68 -13.54 -4.51
CA ALA A 46 10.33 -12.32 -5.24
C ALA A 46 10.16 -11.08 -4.34
N THR A 47 10.73 -11.10 -3.13
CA THR A 47 10.79 -9.93 -2.24
C THR A 47 12.16 -9.28 -2.33
N TRP A 48 12.19 -8.03 -2.79
CA TRP A 48 13.40 -7.22 -2.95
C TRP A 48 13.33 -6.03 -2.01
N GLU A 49 14.43 -5.73 -1.31
CA GLU A 49 14.57 -4.45 -0.61
C GLU A 49 15.46 -3.52 -1.45
N SER A 50 15.01 -2.28 -1.60
CA SER A 50 15.77 -1.26 -2.32
C SER A 50 15.70 0.08 -1.60
N GLU A 51 16.87 0.66 -1.33
CA GLU A 51 17.04 2.03 -0.82
C GLU A 51 16.40 3.09 -1.73
N THR A 52 16.23 2.77 -3.03
CA THR A 52 15.64 3.69 -4.01
C THR A 52 14.15 3.41 -4.25
N ALA A 53 13.55 2.39 -3.62
CA ALA A 53 12.15 2.03 -3.87
C ALA A 53 11.22 3.26 -3.74
N LEU A 54 11.37 4.01 -2.65
CA LEU A 54 10.60 5.23 -2.40
C LEU A 54 10.78 6.26 -3.51
N SER A 55 12.01 6.65 -3.85
CA SER A 55 12.24 7.68 -4.88
C SER A 55 11.89 7.21 -6.29
N THR A 56 11.87 5.89 -6.54
CA THR A 56 11.45 5.31 -7.82
C THR A 56 9.94 5.33 -7.99
N PHE A 57 9.17 4.88 -7.00
CA PHE A 57 7.72 4.74 -7.11
C PHE A 57 6.93 5.94 -6.57
N GLN A 58 7.55 6.75 -5.71
CA GLN A 58 6.97 7.94 -5.09
C GLN A 58 8.02 9.06 -5.05
N PRO A 59 8.37 9.62 -6.22
CA PRO A 59 9.34 10.71 -6.28
C PRO A 59 8.86 11.90 -5.44
N TYR A 60 9.79 12.50 -4.70
CA TYR A 60 9.51 13.60 -3.78
C TYR A 60 10.45 14.78 -4.06
N ASN A 61 9.98 15.99 -3.73
CA ASN A 61 10.82 17.19 -3.74
C ASN A 61 11.56 17.32 -2.39
N SER A 62 12.89 17.34 -2.41
CA SER A 62 13.71 17.42 -1.20
C SER A 62 13.54 18.70 -0.39
N ASP A 63 13.27 19.84 -1.05
CA ASP A 63 13.04 21.12 -0.37
C ASP A 63 11.74 21.06 0.43
N VAL A 64 10.67 20.56 -0.21
CA VAL A 64 9.37 20.32 0.43
C VAL A 64 9.51 19.33 1.60
N VAL A 65 10.29 18.26 1.44
CA VAL A 65 10.57 17.32 2.54
C VAL A 65 11.22 18.04 3.71
N GLN A 66 12.21 18.90 3.47
CA GLN A 66 12.90 19.62 4.53
C GLN A 66 11.99 20.61 5.26
N ASP A 67 11.10 21.28 4.53
CA ASP A 67 10.11 22.21 5.10
C ASP A 67 9.09 21.46 5.97
N VAL A 68 8.57 20.33 5.48
CA VAL A 68 7.66 19.45 6.24
C VAL A 68 8.34 18.88 7.49
N VAL A 69 9.58 18.40 7.35
CA VAL A 69 10.37 17.91 8.49
C VAL A 69 10.48 19.00 9.55
N THR A 70 10.90 20.21 9.15
CA THR A 70 11.07 21.37 10.03
C THR A 70 9.76 21.73 10.73
N ARG A 71 8.64 21.78 9.98
CA ARG A 71 7.31 22.06 10.52
C ARG A 71 6.88 21.05 11.59
N LEU A 72 7.23 19.77 11.42
CA LEU A 72 6.78 18.69 12.29
C LEU A 72 7.76 18.36 13.44
N ILE A 73 8.88 19.06 13.58
CA ILE A 73 9.82 18.88 14.71
C ILE A 73 9.11 18.94 16.08
N PRO A 74 8.25 19.94 16.38
CA PRO A 74 7.56 20.01 17.66
C PRO A 74 6.63 18.81 17.88
N TYR A 75 5.93 18.39 16.83
CA TYR A 75 5.01 17.25 16.88
C TYR A 75 5.78 15.94 17.14
N ARG A 76 6.82 15.65 16.36
CA ARG A 76 7.70 14.48 16.55
C ARG A 76 8.23 14.41 17.98
N SER A 77 8.73 15.54 18.48
CA SER A 77 9.25 15.66 19.84
C SER A 77 8.19 15.32 20.88
N SER A 78 6.94 15.74 20.67
CA SER A 78 5.83 15.45 21.58
C SER A 78 5.38 13.97 21.55
N VAL A 79 5.33 13.36 20.36
CA VAL A 79 4.84 11.99 20.15
C VAL A 79 5.83 10.97 20.69
N PHE A 80 7.12 11.14 20.40
CA PHE A 80 8.17 10.18 20.77
C PHE A 80 8.90 10.52 22.08
N SER A 81 8.52 11.59 22.78
CA SER A 81 9.13 11.96 24.06
C SER A 81 8.97 10.87 25.12
N ARG A 82 10.06 10.53 25.83
CA ARG A 82 10.05 9.62 26.98
C ARG A 82 9.15 10.07 28.13
N ARG A 83 8.85 11.38 28.24
CA ARG A 83 8.04 11.95 29.33
C ARG A 83 6.53 12.02 29.01
N SER A 84 6.11 11.62 27.81
CA SER A 84 4.76 11.83 27.27
C SER A 84 3.67 10.86 27.78
N ARG A 85 3.93 10.07 28.84
CA ARG A 85 3.09 8.91 29.26
C ARG A 85 1.60 9.16 29.54
N ARG A 86 1.10 10.40 29.55
CA ARG A 86 -0.28 10.73 29.94
C ARG A 86 -1.04 11.65 28.96
N LYS A 87 -0.47 12.00 27.80
CA LYS A 87 -1.19 12.86 26.84
C LYS A 87 -1.98 12.00 25.84
N PRO A 88 -3.25 12.36 25.54
CA PRO A 88 -3.97 11.79 24.39
C PRO A 88 -3.11 11.93 23.12
N GLY A 89 -2.94 10.85 22.36
CA GLY A 89 -2.09 10.81 21.16
C GLY A 89 -0.59 10.55 21.40
N ALA A 90 -0.16 10.28 22.64
CA ALA A 90 1.19 9.80 22.90
C ALA A 90 1.44 8.43 22.25
N TRP A 91 2.66 8.18 21.79
CA TRP A 91 3.02 6.91 21.16
C TRP A 91 2.95 5.75 22.17
N PRO A 92 2.20 4.67 21.90
CA PRO A 92 2.10 3.54 22.82
C PRO A 92 3.43 2.79 22.96
N ARG A 93 3.62 2.10 24.09
CA ARG A 93 4.81 1.28 24.37
C ARG A 93 4.39 -0.04 25.00
N GLU A 94 4.77 -1.14 24.35
CA GLU A 94 4.48 -2.50 24.84
C GLU A 94 2.97 -2.74 25.04
N ARG A 95 2.16 -2.09 24.20
CA ARG A 95 0.71 -2.19 24.22
C ARG A 95 0.21 -3.19 23.18
N PRO A 96 -1.06 -3.62 23.27
CA PRO A 96 -1.70 -4.39 22.21
C PRO A 96 -1.73 -3.61 20.88
N GLU A 97 -1.95 -4.32 19.77
CA GLU A 97 -1.85 -3.81 18.40
C GLU A 97 -2.80 -2.63 18.11
N ASP A 98 -4.04 -2.73 18.59
CA ASP A 98 -5.13 -1.75 18.41
C ASP A 98 -4.84 -0.38 19.03
N GLU A 99 -4.12 -0.33 20.16
CA GLU A 99 -3.71 0.92 20.79
C GLU A 99 -2.80 1.78 19.87
N TYR A 100 -2.16 1.17 18.85
CA TYR A 100 -1.30 1.88 17.89
C TYR A 100 -2.05 2.46 16.69
N TYR A 101 -3.30 2.04 16.44
CA TYR A 101 -4.05 2.43 15.25
C TYR A 101 -4.28 3.94 15.19
N ASN A 102 -4.90 4.50 16.23
CA ASN A 102 -5.21 5.92 16.30
C ASN A 102 -3.96 6.82 16.28
N PRO A 103 -2.91 6.57 17.10
CA PRO A 103 -1.67 7.34 17.03
C PRO A 103 -1.01 7.32 15.66
N PHE A 104 -1.04 6.17 14.97
CA PHE A 104 -0.42 6.04 13.66
C PHE A 104 -1.22 6.75 12.56
N VAL A 105 -2.55 6.65 12.57
CA VAL A 105 -3.44 7.42 11.69
C VAL A 105 -3.24 8.92 11.87
N LEU A 106 -3.20 9.39 13.13
CA LEU A 106 -2.96 10.80 13.42
C LEU A 106 -1.61 11.27 12.87
N LEU A 107 -0.55 10.46 13.05
CA LEU A 107 0.77 10.75 12.50
C LEU A 107 0.74 10.86 10.96
N LEU A 108 0.13 9.89 10.27
CA LEU A 108 0.02 9.88 8.82
C LEU A 108 -0.74 11.11 8.30
N ASN A 109 -1.90 11.40 8.87
CA ASN A 109 -2.72 12.56 8.48
C ASN A 109 -2.00 13.88 8.75
N LYS A 110 -1.28 14.02 9.88
CA LYS A 110 -0.48 15.22 10.17
C LYS A 110 0.66 15.42 9.19
N ALA A 111 1.35 14.34 8.80
CA ALA A 111 2.40 14.40 7.80
C ALA A 111 1.84 14.77 6.41
N LEU A 112 0.70 14.20 6.04
CA LEU A 112 0.04 14.46 4.76
C LEU A 112 -0.51 15.90 4.67
N GLU A 113 -1.14 16.40 5.74
CA GLU A 113 -1.60 17.78 5.87
C GLU A 113 -0.43 18.77 5.73
N ALA A 114 0.69 18.51 6.40
CA ALA A 114 1.89 19.33 6.28
C ALA A 114 2.46 19.29 4.85
N ALA A 115 2.55 18.11 4.22
CA ALA A 115 3.04 17.97 2.85
C ALA A 115 2.19 18.77 1.84
N ARG A 116 0.86 18.65 1.91
CA ARG A 116 -0.05 19.41 1.05
C ARG A 116 0.10 20.92 1.21
N LYS A 117 0.31 21.38 2.45
CA LYS A 117 0.51 22.79 2.73
C LYS A 117 1.77 23.33 2.05
N GLU A 118 2.87 22.58 2.09
CA GLU A 118 4.14 22.99 1.45
C GLU A 118 4.13 22.84 -0.08
N LEU A 119 3.41 21.85 -0.61
CA LEU A 119 3.24 21.68 -2.06
C LEU A 119 2.37 22.79 -2.70
N GLY A 120 1.63 23.54 -1.87
CA GLY A 120 0.68 24.55 -2.31
C GLY A 120 -0.66 23.92 -2.70
N CYS A 121 -1.76 24.64 -2.45
CA CYS A 121 -3.14 24.22 -2.73
C CYS A 121 -3.48 24.15 -4.23
N ALA A 122 -2.54 23.80 -5.10
CA ALA A 122 -2.84 23.54 -6.50
C ALA A 122 -3.64 22.25 -6.58
N SER A 123 -4.97 22.38 -6.54
CA SER A 123 -5.93 21.30 -6.72
C SER A 123 -5.61 20.52 -7.99
N GLY A 124 -5.42 19.21 -7.89
CA GLY A 124 -5.24 18.33 -9.03
C GLY A 124 -4.29 17.16 -8.84
N ASN A 125 -3.67 16.97 -7.66
CA ASN A 125 -2.94 15.72 -7.42
C ASN A 125 -3.91 14.57 -7.16
N TYR A 126 -3.51 13.37 -7.56
CA TYR A 126 -4.34 12.17 -7.47
C TYR A 126 -4.79 11.85 -6.04
N TYR A 127 -3.97 12.18 -5.05
CA TYR A 127 -4.24 11.92 -3.63
C TYR A 127 -4.56 13.19 -2.84
N ASP A 128 -5.08 14.25 -3.45
CA ASP A 128 -5.39 15.50 -2.74
C ASP A 128 -6.40 15.32 -1.60
N ASP A 129 -7.40 14.45 -1.77
CA ASP A 129 -8.43 14.18 -0.76
C ASP A 129 -8.12 12.93 0.10
N LEU A 130 -6.93 12.33 -0.06
CA LEU A 130 -6.54 11.15 0.71
C LEU A 130 -6.57 11.44 2.21
N GLN A 131 -7.22 10.58 2.98
CA GLN A 131 -7.23 10.61 4.43
C GLN A 131 -7.10 9.19 4.96
N PHE A 132 -6.32 9.06 6.03
CA PHE A 132 -6.15 7.80 6.73
C PHE A 132 -7.17 7.67 7.86
N SER A 133 -7.73 6.48 8.04
CA SER A 133 -8.72 6.17 9.06
C SER A 133 -8.46 4.78 9.66
N VAL A 134 -8.89 4.60 10.90
CA VAL A 134 -9.02 3.25 11.49
C VAL A 134 -10.22 2.58 10.86
N TYR A 135 -10.07 1.33 10.43
CA TYR A 135 -11.13 0.58 9.77
C TYR A 135 -11.08 -0.89 10.20
N ASP A 136 -11.23 -1.20 11.48
CA ASP A 136 -11.14 -2.58 11.98
C ASP A 136 -12.42 -3.39 11.69
N ARG A 137 -12.76 -3.51 10.40
CA ARG A 137 -14.00 -4.12 9.88
C ARG A 137 -13.73 -4.82 8.56
N GLN A 138 -14.62 -5.75 8.23
CA GLN A 138 -14.58 -6.45 6.96
C GLN A 138 -14.82 -5.47 5.81
N VAL A 139 -13.96 -5.51 4.78
CA VAL A 139 -14.19 -4.81 3.51
C VAL A 139 -15.23 -5.61 2.72
N GLU A 140 -16.23 -4.94 2.19
CA GLU A 140 -17.22 -5.54 1.30
C GLU A 140 -16.57 -5.94 -0.01
N ASP A 141 -16.98 -7.11 -0.50
CA ASP A 141 -16.50 -7.64 -1.76
C ASP A 141 -17.54 -7.35 -2.83
N THR A 142 -17.08 -6.92 -4.01
CA THR A 142 -17.94 -6.83 -5.19
C THR A 142 -18.16 -8.19 -5.86
N ASP A 143 -17.30 -9.19 -5.58
CA ASP A 143 -17.33 -10.52 -6.18
C ASP A 143 -17.06 -11.62 -5.13
N ASP A 144 -17.79 -12.74 -5.20
CA ASP A 144 -17.76 -13.90 -4.28
C ASP A 144 -16.38 -14.61 -4.08
N GLN A 145 -15.28 -14.04 -4.58
CA GLN A 145 -13.98 -14.70 -4.66
C GLN A 145 -12.86 -14.09 -3.82
N ALA A 146 -13.00 -12.89 -3.25
CA ALA A 146 -12.03 -12.43 -2.26
C ALA A 146 -12.43 -12.94 -0.87
N HIS A 147 -11.42 -13.28 -0.08
CA HIS A 147 -11.69 -13.63 1.31
C HIS A 147 -12.00 -12.35 2.07
N PRO A 148 -12.97 -12.37 2.98
CA PRO A 148 -13.24 -11.24 3.85
C PRO A 148 -11.98 -10.90 4.63
N PHE A 149 -11.44 -9.72 4.40
CA PHE A 149 -10.26 -9.24 5.10
C PHE A 149 -10.58 -7.94 5.82
N GLU A 150 -9.97 -7.82 6.99
CA GLU A 150 -10.11 -6.67 7.88
C GLU A 150 -8.76 -5.93 7.87
N PRO A 151 -8.64 -4.83 7.10
CA PRO A 151 -7.54 -3.88 7.31
C PRO A 151 -7.64 -3.29 8.70
N GLY A 152 -6.54 -3.08 9.42
CA GLY A 152 -6.62 -2.29 10.65
C GLY A 152 -6.85 -0.81 10.32
N LEU A 153 -6.24 -0.38 9.21
CA LEU A 153 -6.08 1.01 8.82
C LEU A 153 -6.18 1.13 7.29
N VAL A 154 -6.80 2.20 6.80
CA VAL A 154 -6.98 2.45 5.36
C VAL A 154 -6.77 3.91 5.02
N GLY A 155 -6.30 4.18 3.80
CA GLY A 155 -6.30 5.49 3.17
C GLY A 155 -7.33 5.55 2.04
N CYS A 156 -8.27 6.50 2.11
CA CYS A 156 -9.35 6.72 1.14
C CYS A 156 -9.40 8.20 0.72
N VAL A 157 -9.95 8.52 -0.45
CA VAL A 157 -10.14 9.92 -0.93
C VAL A 157 -11.30 10.64 -0.25
N ARG A 158 -11.67 10.19 0.95
CA ARG A 158 -12.76 10.69 1.77
C ARG A 158 -12.56 10.22 3.21
N THR A 159 -13.16 10.93 4.15
CA THR A 159 -13.28 10.46 5.53
C THR A 159 -14.21 9.25 5.56
N VAL A 160 -13.85 8.24 6.36
CA VAL A 160 -14.64 7.02 6.53
C VAL A 160 -15.36 7.07 7.87
N GLY A 161 -16.68 6.88 7.85
CA GLY A 161 -17.50 6.85 9.06
C GLY A 161 -17.22 5.62 9.95
N PRO A 162 -17.59 5.66 11.25
CA PRO A 162 -17.39 4.53 12.16
C PRO A 162 -18.21 3.28 11.80
N GLU A 163 -19.42 3.45 11.25
CA GLU A 163 -20.31 2.35 10.83
C GLU A 163 -20.30 2.14 9.31
N GLU A 164 -19.53 2.96 8.61
CA GLU A 164 -19.48 2.90 7.17
C GLU A 164 -18.70 1.66 6.73
N LYS A 165 -19.21 1.03 5.68
CA LYS A 165 -18.57 -0.09 5.02
C LYS A 165 -17.85 0.38 3.77
N LEU A 166 -16.69 -0.20 3.51
CA LEU A 166 -15.87 0.11 2.35
C LEU A 166 -15.82 -1.08 1.40
N ASN A 167 -15.73 -0.77 0.12
CA ASN A 167 -15.33 -1.71 -0.91
C ASN A 167 -13.83 -1.58 -1.22
N TRP A 168 -13.23 -2.63 -1.77
CA TRP A 168 -11.79 -2.61 -2.13
C TRP A 168 -11.42 -1.56 -3.17
N ASN A 169 -12.35 -1.16 -4.05
CA ASN A 169 -12.15 -0.10 -5.04
C ASN A 169 -12.09 1.32 -4.43
N GLU A 170 -12.59 1.50 -3.19
CA GLU A 170 -12.56 2.78 -2.47
C GLU A 170 -11.28 2.95 -1.66
N ILE A 171 -10.53 1.87 -1.43
CA ILE A 171 -9.29 1.87 -0.67
C ILE A 171 -8.13 2.21 -1.61
N MET A 172 -7.48 3.34 -1.34
CA MET A 172 -6.32 3.81 -2.12
C MET A 172 -5.01 3.25 -1.61
N VAL A 173 -4.83 3.27 -0.29
CA VAL A 173 -3.60 2.86 0.39
C VAL A 173 -3.98 2.05 1.63
N PRO A 174 -4.04 0.71 1.55
CA PRO A 174 -4.24 -0.11 2.73
C PRO A 174 -2.99 -0.06 3.62
N ILE A 175 -3.20 -0.25 4.92
CA ILE A 175 -2.13 -0.21 5.90
C ILE A 175 -2.22 -1.46 6.79
N THR A 176 -1.09 -2.13 6.97
CA THR A 176 -0.97 -3.26 7.89
C THR A 176 -0.14 -2.88 9.11
N VAL A 177 -0.61 -3.30 10.28
CA VAL A 177 0.06 -3.11 11.57
C VAL A 177 0.25 -4.49 12.18
N LYS A 178 1.49 -4.94 12.35
CA LYS A 178 1.81 -6.28 12.87
C LYS A 178 3.13 -6.28 13.62
N PRO A 179 3.38 -7.24 14.53
CA PRO A 179 4.58 -7.26 15.36
C PRO A 179 5.84 -7.76 14.63
N SER A 180 5.69 -8.39 13.48
CA SER A 180 6.80 -9.02 12.75
C SER A 180 6.73 -8.74 11.25
N TRP A 181 7.91 -8.69 10.62
CA TRP A 181 8.01 -8.47 9.17
C TRP A 181 7.26 -9.52 8.36
N ARG A 182 7.31 -10.77 8.80
CA ARG A 182 6.62 -11.87 8.14
C ARG A 182 5.10 -11.66 8.13
N GLU A 183 4.53 -11.31 9.28
CA GLU A 183 3.08 -11.04 9.38
C GLU A 183 2.67 -9.82 8.57
N LEU A 184 3.50 -8.76 8.57
CA LEU A 184 3.28 -7.57 7.74
C LEU A 184 3.21 -7.94 6.26
N VAL A 185 4.17 -8.70 5.72
CA VAL A 185 4.17 -9.10 4.31
C VAL A 185 3.01 -10.03 3.98
N GLU A 186 2.72 -11.01 4.84
CA GLU A 186 1.61 -11.95 4.64
C GLU A 186 0.25 -11.22 4.59
N GLN A 187 0.05 -10.20 5.42
CA GLN A 187 -1.17 -9.40 5.43
C GLN A 187 -1.22 -8.38 4.29
N ALA A 188 -0.13 -7.63 4.06
CA ALA A 188 -0.04 -6.66 2.98
C ALA A 188 -0.27 -7.29 1.60
N LEU A 189 0.22 -8.51 1.39
CA LEU A 189 -0.02 -9.27 0.18
C LEU A 189 -1.50 -9.54 -0.06
N LYS A 190 -2.27 -9.86 0.99
CA LYS A 190 -3.72 -10.08 0.86
C LYS A 190 -4.39 -8.82 0.33
N TYR A 191 -4.03 -7.66 0.90
CA TYR A 191 -4.56 -6.37 0.47
C TYR A 191 -4.16 -6.04 -0.97
N ALA A 192 -2.88 -6.22 -1.32
CA ALA A 192 -2.41 -5.99 -2.68
C ALA A 192 -3.16 -6.86 -3.70
N ARG A 193 -3.43 -8.13 -3.37
CA ARG A 193 -4.22 -9.03 -4.23
C ARG A 193 -5.65 -8.54 -4.41
N SER A 194 -6.31 -8.08 -3.35
CA SER A 194 -7.66 -7.52 -3.44
C SER A 194 -7.69 -6.23 -4.27
N LEU A 195 -6.67 -5.37 -4.14
CA LEU A 195 -6.53 -4.19 -4.99
C LEU A 195 -6.32 -4.56 -6.47
N PHE A 196 -5.49 -5.56 -6.77
CA PHE A 196 -5.28 -6.03 -8.14
C PHE A 196 -6.52 -6.70 -8.75
N ALA A 197 -7.39 -7.26 -7.93
CA ALA A 197 -8.65 -7.87 -8.37
C ALA A 197 -9.69 -6.80 -8.73
N THR A 198 -9.76 -5.73 -7.95
CA THR A 198 -10.80 -4.69 -8.09
C THR A 198 -10.38 -3.49 -8.94
N SER A 199 -9.10 -3.37 -9.28
CA SER A 199 -8.61 -2.24 -10.05
C SER A 199 -7.45 -2.61 -10.97
N ALA A 200 -7.41 -1.96 -12.13
CA ALA A 200 -6.32 -2.09 -13.08
C ALA A 200 -5.09 -1.35 -12.56
N ARG A 201 -4.23 -2.06 -11.82
CA ARG A 201 -2.98 -1.55 -11.25
C ARG A 201 -1.76 -2.26 -11.82
N GLU A 202 -0.73 -1.49 -12.14
CA GLU A 202 0.63 -1.96 -12.39
C GLU A 202 1.33 -2.31 -11.06
N PHE A 203 1.09 -1.49 -10.03
CA PHE A 203 1.54 -1.75 -8.67
C PHE A 203 0.52 -1.31 -7.62
N ALA A 204 0.58 -1.93 -6.45
CA ALA A 204 -0.21 -1.57 -5.28
C ALA A 204 0.74 -1.16 -4.14
N LEU A 205 0.58 0.07 -3.65
CA LEU A 205 1.25 0.54 -2.46
C LEU A 205 0.50 0.05 -1.21
N VAL A 206 1.20 -0.63 -0.32
CA VAL A 206 0.74 -0.90 1.05
C VAL A 206 1.74 -0.30 2.03
N ILE A 207 1.27 0.45 3.02
CA ILE A 207 2.14 0.91 4.11
C ILE A 207 2.12 -0.15 5.20
N SER A 208 3.29 -0.55 5.67
CA SER A 208 3.42 -1.53 6.75
C SER A 208 4.06 -0.88 7.97
N PHE A 209 3.52 -1.17 9.15
CA PHE A 209 3.99 -0.61 10.40
C PHE A 209 4.23 -1.72 11.44
N ASN A 210 5.49 -1.90 11.80
CA ASN A 210 5.87 -2.77 12.90
C ASN A 210 5.76 -2.01 14.22
N TYR A 211 4.69 -2.27 14.98
CA TYR A 211 4.43 -1.57 16.24
C TYR A 211 5.42 -1.95 17.36
N LYS A 212 6.04 -3.15 17.29
CA LYS A 212 7.05 -3.57 18.28
C LYS A 212 8.37 -2.82 18.09
N THR A 213 8.83 -2.68 16.85
CA THR A 213 10.11 -2.00 16.54
C THR A 213 9.94 -0.52 16.21
N THR A 214 8.70 -0.04 16.08
CA THR A 214 8.37 1.33 15.64
C THR A 214 8.97 1.64 14.26
N GLU A 215 8.87 0.66 13.34
CA GLU A 215 9.41 0.75 11.98
C GLU A 215 8.29 0.78 10.95
N VAL A 216 8.43 1.63 9.94
CA VAL A 216 7.54 1.68 8.77
C VAL A 216 8.28 1.15 7.55
N ARG A 217 7.58 0.48 6.64
CA ARG A 217 8.06 0.20 5.28
C ARG A 217 6.96 0.48 4.27
N PHE A 218 7.36 1.03 3.13
CA PHE A 218 6.50 1.24 1.97
C PHE A 218 6.68 0.03 1.04
N LEU A 219 5.58 -0.68 0.79
CA LEU A 219 5.57 -1.94 0.07
C LEU A 219 4.92 -1.74 -1.29
N PHE A 220 5.72 -1.85 -2.34
CA PHE A 220 5.28 -1.74 -3.73
C PHE A 220 5.10 -3.16 -4.28
N PHE A 221 3.88 -3.65 -4.22
CA PHE A 221 3.53 -4.92 -4.82
C PHE A 221 3.33 -4.74 -6.32
N HIS A 222 3.94 -5.62 -7.09
CA HIS A 222 3.69 -5.81 -8.51
C HIS A 222 3.07 -7.18 -8.71
N ARG A 223 2.52 -7.43 -9.90
CA ARG A 223 2.05 -8.79 -10.26
C ARG A 223 3.18 -9.84 -10.22
N SER A 224 4.42 -9.41 -10.34
CA SER A 224 5.62 -10.28 -10.34
C SER A 224 6.28 -10.44 -8.97
N GLY A 225 5.90 -9.66 -7.94
CA GLY A 225 6.59 -9.71 -6.65
C GLY A 225 6.41 -8.46 -5.79
N LEU A 226 7.28 -8.31 -4.80
CA LEU A 226 7.27 -7.20 -3.84
C LEU A 226 8.61 -6.47 -3.90
N THR A 227 8.57 -5.15 -4.05
CA THR A 227 9.69 -4.25 -3.78
C THR A 227 9.38 -3.45 -2.52
N SER A 228 10.19 -3.61 -1.47
CA SER A 228 10.05 -2.90 -0.20
C SER A 228 11.08 -1.79 -0.09
N SER A 229 10.70 -0.68 0.55
CA SER A 229 11.68 0.23 1.15
C SER A 229 12.44 -0.49 2.29
N PRO A 230 13.64 0.01 2.67
CA PRO A 230 14.29 -0.40 3.92
C PRO A 230 13.41 -0.07 5.14
N PRO A 231 13.69 -0.66 6.32
CA PRO A 231 12.96 -0.36 7.54
C PRO A 231 13.21 1.09 7.97
N VAL A 232 12.13 1.83 8.18
CA VAL A 232 12.15 3.25 8.54
C VAL A 232 11.79 3.41 10.00
N GLN A 233 12.77 3.60 10.87
CA GLN A 233 12.54 3.69 12.31
C GLN A 233 12.07 5.10 12.73
N LEU A 234 10.78 5.25 13.04
CA LEU A 234 10.12 6.56 13.19
C LEU A 234 10.66 7.41 14.35
N ASN A 235 11.22 6.75 15.37
CA ASN A 235 11.78 7.42 16.54
C ASN A 235 13.19 7.98 16.28
N THR A 236 13.86 7.62 15.18
CA THR A 236 15.17 8.17 14.78
C THR A 236 14.99 9.37 13.85
N GLU A 237 15.98 10.25 13.79
CA GLU A 237 15.93 11.41 12.89
C GLU A 237 16.00 10.98 11.43
N LYS A 238 16.94 10.09 11.09
CA LYS A 238 17.06 9.51 9.74
C LYS A 238 15.76 8.81 9.32
N GLY A 239 15.17 7.99 10.19
CA GLY A 239 13.92 7.30 9.88
C GLY A 239 12.75 8.28 9.77
N TRP A 240 12.70 9.32 10.61
CA TRP A 240 11.70 10.37 10.48
C TRP A 240 11.75 11.06 9.10
N ILE A 241 12.94 11.47 8.65
CA ILE A 241 13.11 12.09 7.33
C ILE A 241 12.63 11.14 6.23
N ARG A 242 13.06 9.87 6.25
CA ARG A 242 12.63 8.86 5.26
C ARG A 242 11.11 8.59 5.27
N PHE A 243 10.48 8.67 6.44
CA PHE A 243 9.03 8.57 6.53
C PHE A 243 8.35 9.76 5.84
N ILE A 244 8.84 10.98 6.11
CA ILE A 244 8.33 12.20 5.47
C ILE A 244 8.58 12.18 3.95
N GLU A 245 9.72 11.68 3.48
CA GLU A 245 9.98 11.46 2.04
C GLU A 245 8.86 10.64 1.38
N GLY A 246 8.47 9.52 2.00
CA GLY A 246 7.39 8.68 1.47
C GLY A 246 6.03 9.38 1.48
N ILE A 247 5.71 10.16 2.53
CA ILE A 247 4.44 10.89 2.60
C ILE A 247 4.39 12.08 1.64
N VAL A 248 5.49 12.82 1.48
CA VAL A 248 5.60 13.89 0.48
C VAL A 248 5.52 13.30 -0.93
N GLY A 249 6.19 12.18 -1.18
CA GLY A 249 6.10 11.46 -2.45
C GLY A 249 4.67 11.02 -2.76
N LEU A 250 3.95 10.49 -1.77
CA LEU A 250 2.53 10.16 -1.87
C LEU A 250 1.67 11.40 -2.18
N ALA A 251 1.89 12.52 -1.49
CA ALA A 251 1.15 13.76 -1.72
C ALA A 251 1.45 14.40 -3.09
N SER A 252 2.63 14.11 -3.66
CA SER A 252 3.09 14.69 -4.94
C SER A 252 2.62 13.90 -6.16
N VAL A 253 1.87 12.79 -5.98
CA VAL A 253 1.40 11.97 -7.10
C VAL A 253 0.39 12.75 -7.92
N ARG A 254 0.77 13.12 -9.15
CA ARG A 254 -0.04 14.00 -10.01
C ARG A 254 -1.26 13.32 -10.60
N ASP A 255 -1.13 12.06 -11.03
CA ASP A 255 -2.15 11.38 -11.81
C ASP A 255 -2.26 9.89 -11.48
N ARG A 256 -3.21 9.23 -12.16
CA ARG A 256 -3.47 7.79 -12.05
C ARG A 256 -2.23 6.94 -12.34
N SER A 257 -1.43 7.30 -13.34
CA SER A 257 -0.24 6.51 -13.72
C SER A 257 0.82 6.58 -12.61
N GLY A 258 1.07 7.76 -12.04
CA GLY A 258 1.95 7.92 -10.89
C GLY A 258 1.48 7.15 -9.65
N ALA A 259 0.17 6.92 -9.52
CA ALA A 259 -0.43 6.10 -8.47
C ALA A 259 -0.35 4.58 -8.75
N GLY A 260 0.31 4.18 -9.84
CA GLY A 260 0.44 2.79 -10.26
C GLY A 260 -0.82 2.22 -10.92
N MET A 261 -1.74 3.06 -11.39
CA MET A 261 -2.90 2.63 -12.15
C MET A 261 -2.50 2.43 -13.62
N GLU A 262 -2.95 1.33 -14.19
CA GLU A 262 -2.87 1.08 -15.62
C GLU A 262 -3.80 2.07 -16.34
N THR A 263 -3.26 2.83 -17.29
CA THR A 263 -4.03 3.86 -18.02
C THR A 263 -4.62 3.33 -19.31
N SER A 264 -4.14 2.19 -19.80
CA SER A 264 -4.70 1.55 -20.99
C SER A 264 -6.01 0.81 -20.74
N ARG A 265 -6.46 0.64 -19.50
CA ARG A 265 -7.75 0.00 -19.18
C ARG A 265 -8.28 0.41 -17.81
N ASP A 266 -9.59 0.33 -17.66
CA ASP A 266 -10.27 0.36 -16.37
C ASP A 266 -11.29 -0.77 -16.26
N THR A 267 -12.19 -0.70 -15.29
CA THR A 267 -13.24 -1.70 -15.06
C THR A 267 -14.33 -1.69 -16.14
N SER A 268 -14.38 -0.66 -16.97
CA SER A 268 -15.45 -0.42 -17.96
C SER A 268 -14.95 -0.31 -19.40
N SER A 269 -13.64 -0.24 -19.60
CA SER A 269 -13.03 0.03 -20.89
C SER A 269 -11.58 -0.44 -20.98
N TYR A 270 -11.10 -0.67 -22.20
CA TYR A 270 -9.70 -1.00 -22.47
C TYR A 270 -9.28 -0.47 -23.84
N HIS A 271 -8.02 -0.09 -23.98
CA HIS A 271 -7.45 0.45 -25.19
C HIS A 271 -6.72 -0.66 -25.96
N LEU A 272 -7.20 -0.99 -27.14
CA LEU A 272 -6.51 -1.91 -28.04
C LEU A 272 -5.60 -1.14 -29.00
N PRO A 273 -4.39 -1.64 -29.31
CA PRO A 273 -3.43 -0.96 -30.18
C PRO A 273 -3.99 -0.51 -31.54
N TRP A 274 -4.99 -1.25 -32.07
CA TRP A 274 -5.56 -1.03 -33.39
C TRP A 274 -7.02 -0.57 -33.38
N PHE A 275 -7.75 -0.77 -32.27
CA PHE A 275 -9.19 -0.47 -32.20
C PHE A 275 -9.51 0.75 -31.32
N GLY A 276 -8.51 1.35 -30.67
CA GLY A 276 -8.72 2.46 -29.76
C GLY A 276 -9.41 2.02 -28.46
N LEU A 277 -10.14 2.94 -27.83
CA LEU A 277 -10.88 2.69 -26.59
C LEU A 277 -12.13 1.82 -26.86
N CYS A 278 -12.11 0.59 -26.37
CA CYS A 278 -13.24 -0.33 -26.37
C CYS A 278 -13.95 -0.27 -25.01
N LYS A 279 -15.29 -0.20 -24.99
CA LYS A 279 -16.07 -0.33 -23.76
C LYS A 279 -16.45 -1.79 -23.53
N ILE A 280 -16.46 -2.20 -22.26
CA ILE A 280 -16.99 -3.50 -21.84
C ILE A 280 -18.50 -3.31 -21.68
N GLU A 281 -19.28 -3.87 -22.60
CA GLU A 281 -20.73 -3.99 -22.40
C GLU A 281 -20.99 -5.23 -21.55
N GLU A 282 -21.64 -5.05 -20.40
CA GLU A 282 -22.13 -6.19 -19.63
C GLU A 282 -23.17 -6.94 -20.47
N LEU A 283 -22.80 -8.13 -20.92
CA LEU A 283 -23.76 -9.08 -21.46
C LEU A 283 -24.68 -9.50 -20.31
N HIS A 284 -25.79 -8.80 -20.15
CA HIS A 284 -26.93 -9.30 -19.39
C HIS A 284 -27.40 -10.59 -20.08
N TYR A 285 -26.87 -11.73 -19.64
CA TYR A 285 -27.45 -13.03 -19.94
C TYR A 285 -28.76 -13.11 -19.15
N THR A 286 -29.85 -12.60 -19.73
CA THR A 286 -31.19 -12.99 -19.32
C THR A 286 -31.29 -14.49 -19.56
N MET A 287 -31.14 -15.29 -18.50
CA MET A 287 -31.60 -16.68 -18.48
C MET A 287 -33.13 -16.69 -18.47
N SER A 288 -33.73 -16.23 -19.57
CA SER A 288 -35.15 -16.43 -19.85
C SER A 288 -35.26 -17.54 -20.89
N GLU A 289 -35.94 -18.61 -20.49
CA GLU A 289 -36.52 -19.68 -21.31
C GLU A 289 -35.60 -20.84 -21.73
N VAL A 290 -35.32 -21.74 -20.78
CA VAL A 290 -35.45 -23.18 -21.07
C VAL A 290 -36.70 -23.67 -20.34
N THR A 291 -37.85 -23.25 -20.84
CA THR A 291 -39.14 -23.85 -20.48
C THR A 291 -39.25 -25.11 -21.32
N THR A 292 -39.25 -26.24 -20.63
CA THR A 292 -39.66 -27.59 -21.08
C THR A 292 -40.61 -27.58 -22.28
N ALA A 293 -40.16 -28.13 -23.40
CA ALA A 293 -41.03 -28.75 -24.39
C ALA A 293 -41.01 -30.26 -24.15
N ALA A 294 -42.21 -30.83 -24.18
CA ALA A 294 -42.65 -32.16 -23.76
C ALA A 294 -41.88 -33.35 -24.36
#